data_AF-A0A3B9VPH7-F1
#
_entry.id   AF-A0A3B9VPH7-F1
#
_cell.length_a   1.000
_cell.length_b   1.000
_cell.length_c   1.000
_cell.angle_alpha   90.00
_cell.angle_beta   90.00
_cell.angle_gamma   90.00
#
_symmetry.space_group_name_H-M   'P 1'
#
loop_
_entity.id
_entity.type
_entity.pdbx_description
1 polymer ?
#
loop_
_entity_poly.entity_id
_entity_poly.type
_entity_poly.pdbx_seq_one_letter_code
_entity_poly.pdbx_strand_id
1 'polypeptide(L)'
;GIGPEVVVKAFQHRDLYDLMRPVLVGTVLDVQKGVDAINSSDTVVAVDTPADANGLPGTFEVVSPGDWEGTEFPTGNHDAGSGSASHLWVESAATMCIEGQVAGMVTAPVNKESWYMGGSKDTGHMEVFKRLSGSDYVATMLVSGPMRCMHLSTHKPLAQAVEYVTTENIMTALRLTQKHFNEWGFDRPRIAVAALNPHASDNGLIGSEEADEIAPAIAQAKDEGINATGP
;
A
#
# COMPACT_ATOMS: atom_id res chain seq x y z
N GLY A 1 15.00 -2.39 11.61
CA GLY A 1 13.76 -1.73 12.08
C GLY A 1 12.82 -2.78 12.67
N ILE A 2 11.51 -2.50 12.76
CA ILE A 2 10.53 -3.46 13.34
C ILE A 2 9.91 -4.43 12.31
N GLY A 3 10.28 -4.33 11.04
CA GLY A 3 9.67 -5.11 9.96
C GLY A 3 9.62 -6.61 10.23
N PRO A 4 10.76 -7.28 10.50
CA PRO A 4 10.78 -8.71 10.76
C PRO A 4 9.91 -9.14 11.95
N GLU A 5 9.99 -8.46 13.09
CA GLU A 5 9.19 -8.83 14.27
C GLU A 5 7.68 -8.65 14.04
N VAL A 6 7.26 -7.60 13.32
CA VAL A 6 5.84 -7.37 13.04
C VAL A 6 5.30 -8.42 12.09
N VAL A 7 6.06 -8.77 11.04
CA VAL A 7 5.70 -9.81 10.08
C VAL A 7 5.57 -11.16 10.80
N VAL A 8 6.57 -11.56 11.57
CA VAL A 8 6.55 -12.84 12.30
C VAL A 8 5.40 -12.89 13.31
N LYS A 9 5.14 -11.80 14.06
CA LYS A 9 3.98 -11.69 14.98
C LYS A 9 2.65 -11.84 14.25
N ALA A 10 2.49 -11.20 13.09
CA ALA A 10 1.27 -11.31 12.29
C ALA A 10 0.99 -12.77 11.91
N PHE A 11 2.02 -13.51 11.48
CA PHE A 11 1.89 -14.92 11.11
C PHE A 11 1.75 -15.91 12.28
N GLN A 12 1.78 -15.43 13.53
CA GLN A 12 1.33 -16.23 14.66
C GLN A 12 -0.20 -16.41 14.66
N HIS A 13 -0.94 -15.54 13.98
CA HIS A 13 -2.36 -15.73 13.65
C HIS A 13 -2.49 -16.75 12.52
N ARG A 14 -2.57 -18.03 12.89
CA ARG A 14 -2.52 -19.15 11.94
C ARG A 14 -3.74 -19.23 11.01
N ASP A 15 -4.84 -18.58 11.36
CA ASP A 15 -6.02 -18.40 10.52
C ASP A 15 -5.74 -17.62 9.23
N LEU A 16 -4.65 -16.85 9.17
CA LEU A 16 -4.20 -16.20 7.92
C LEU A 16 -3.87 -17.22 6.82
N TYR A 17 -3.42 -18.42 7.18
CA TYR A 17 -3.05 -19.47 6.22
C TYR A 17 -4.27 -20.14 5.56
N ASP A 18 -5.47 -19.97 6.13
CA ASP A 18 -6.72 -20.38 5.50
C ASP A 18 -7.11 -19.44 4.33
N LEU A 19 -6.57 -18.22 4.33
CA LEU A 19 -6.88 -17.16 3.36
C LEU A 19 -5.81 -17.03 2.28
N MET A 20 -4.54 -17.29 2.60
CA MET A 20 -3.42 -17.06 1.70
C MET A 20 -2.25 -18.03 1.96
N ARG A 21 -1.41 -18.20 0.95
CA ARG A 21 -0.12 -18.90 1.07
C ARG A 21 1.00 -17.85 1.09
N PRO A 22 1.59 -17.54 2.26
CA PRO A 22 2.57 -16.48 2.35
C PRO A 22 3.94 -16.94 1.86
N VAL A 23 4.65 -16.02 1.22
CA VAL A 23 6.09 -16.09 0.96
C VAL A 23 6.68 -14.75 1.39
N LEU A 24 7.81 -14.76 2.08
CA LEU A 24 8.50 -13.55 2.51
C LEU A 24 9.57 -13.15 1.49
N VAL A 25 9.80 -11.85 1.35
CA VAL A 25 10.89 -11.31 0.54
C VAL A 25 11.82 -10.53 1.47
N GLY A 26 13.07 -10.98 1.61
CA GLY A 26 14.00 -10.45 2.62
C GLY A 26 15.29 -11.26 2.71
N THR A 27 15.79 -11.51 3.92
CA THR A 27 16.84 -12.52 4.17
C THR A 27 16.36 -13.54 5.18
N VAL A 28 16.89 -14.75 5.12
CA VAL A 28 16.63 -15.78 6.14
C VAL A 28 17.13 -15.28 7.49
N LEU A 29 18.32 -14.68 7.53
CA LEU A 29 18.89 -14.12 8.76
C LEU A 29 17.97 -13.10 9.46
N ASP A 30 17.39 -12.14 8.73
CA ASP A 30 16.55 -11.11 9.34
C ASP A 30 15.20 -11.64 9.80
N VAL A 31 14.61 -12.58 9.04
CA VAL A 31 13.37 -13.26 9.47
C VAL A 31 13.63 -14.12 10.71
N GLN A 32 14.78 -14.83 10.77
CA GLN A 32 15.17 -15.60 11.94
C GLN A 32 15.35 -14.71 13.18
N LYS A 33 15.98 -13.53 13.04
CA LYS A 33 16.03 -12.54 14.14
C LYS A 33 14.63 -12.15 14.62
N GLY A 34 13.66 -12.03 13.71
CA GLY A 34 12.26 -11.78 14.05
C GLY A 34 11.60 -12.93 14.83
N VAL A 35 11.85 -14.18 14.44
CA VAL A 35 11.41 -15.40 15.15
C VAL A 35 11.99 -15.44 16.56
N ASP A 36 13.30 -15.23 16.69
CA ASP A 36 14.02 -15.23 17.96
C ASP A 36 13.52 -14.12 18.89
N ALA A 37 13.31 -12.90 18.35
CA ALA A 37 12.84 -11.75 19.11
C ALA A 37 11.48 -11.96 19.79
N ILE A 38 10.67 -12.90 19.29
CA ILE A 38 9.36 -13.21 19.86
C ILE A 38 9.34 -14.58 20.57
N ASN A 39 10.48 -15.26 20.65
CA ASN A 39 10.61 -16.61 21.21
C ASN A 39 9.68 -17.64 20.53
N SER A 40 9.50 -17.55 19.21
CA SER A 40 8.76 -18.55 18.45
C SER A 40 9.65 -19.76 18.13
N SER A 41 9.05 -20.93 17.99
CA SER A 41 9.71 -22.16 17.55
C SER A 41 9.55 -22.43 16.05
N ASP A 42 8.96 -21.50 15.31
CA ASP A 42 8.79 -21.60 13.86
C ASP A 42 10.16 -21.65 13.16
N THR A 43 10.23 -22.38 12.04
CA THR A 43 11.47 -22.51 11.27
C THR A 43 11.52 -21.47 10.15
N VAL A 44 12.72 -21.03 9.78
CA VAL A 44 12.93 -20.15 8.61
C VAL A 44 13.77 -20.89 7.58
N VAL A 45 13.31 -20.89 6.33
CA VAL A 45 13.99 -21.57 5.21
C VAL A 45 14.05 -20.66 3.99
N ALA A 46 15.10 -20.81 3.20
CA ALA A 46 15.19 -20.16 1.90
C ALA A 46 14.40 -20.95 0.85
N VAL A 47 13.80 -20.23 -0.09
CA VAL A 47 13.22 -20.76 -1.34
C VAL A 47 13.69 -19.91 -2.51
N ASP A 48 13.84 -20.51 -3.69
CA ASP A 48 14.37 -19.80 -4.87
C ASP A 48 13.32 -18.86 -5.47
N THR A 49 12.07 -19.32 -5.56
CA THR A 49 10.96 -18.55 -6.12
C THR A 49 9.70 -18.67 -5.27
N PRO A 50 8.71 -17.77 -5.43
CA PRO A 50 7.39 -17.91 -4.79
C PRO A 50 6.70 -19.25 -5.09
N ALA A 51 6.97 -19.87 -6.24
CA ALA A 51 6.34 -21.14 -6.62
C ALA A 51 6.86 -22.34 -5.82
N ASP A 52 8.04 -22.22 -5.22
CA ASP A 52 8.65 -23.27 -4.39
C ASP A 52 8.14 -23.25 -2.94
N ALA A 53 7.43 -22.19 -2.54
CA ALA A 53 6.86 -22.05 -1.22
C ALA A 53 5.59 -22.90 -1.05
N ASN A 54 5.52 -23.65 0.04
CA ASN A 54 4.33 -24.39 0.44
C ASN A 54 3.30 -23.48 1.13
N GLY A 55 3.78 -22.40 1.78
CA GLY A 55 2.98 -21.45 2.54
C GLY A 55 2.23 -22.10 3.68
N LEU A 56 2.92 -22.94 4.49
CA LEU A 56 2.31 -23.67 5.60
C LEU A 56 2.62 -23.02 6.95
N PRO A 57 1.71 -23.13 7.94
CA PRO A 57 1.98 -22.70 9.31
C PRO A 57 3.22 -23.37 9.91
N GLY A 58 3.97 -22.62 10.71
CA GLY A 58 5.16 -23.14 11.41
C GLY A 58 6.46 -23.03 10.62
N THR A 59 6.41 -22.65 9.34
CA THR A 59 7.60 -22.41 8.53
C THR A 59 7.47 -21.09 7.75
N PHE A 60 8.49 -20.24 7.87
CA PHE A 60 8.66 -19.03 7.07
C PHE A 60 9.55 -19.35 5.87
N GLU A 61 8.97 -19.30 4.67
CA GLU A 61 9.68 -19.48 3.41
C GLU A 61 10.07 -18.12 2.85
N VAL A 62 11.37 -17.90 2.63
CA VAL A 62 11.94 -16.60 2.28
C VAL A 62 12.60 -16.68 0.90
N VAL A 63 12.15 -15.84 -0.02
CA VAL A 63 12.91 -15.49 -1.22
C VAL A 63 13.88 -14.38 -0.84
N SER A 64 15.16 -14.53 -1.15
CA SER A 64 16.21 -13.56 -0.83
C SER A 64 16.81 -12.87 -2.05
N PRO A 65 16.16 -11.83 -2.63
CA PRO A 65 16.72 -11.09 -3.75
C PRO A 65 18.01 -10.36 -3.38
N GLY A 66 19.01 -10.45 -4.26
CA GLY A 66 20.33 -9.83 -4.11
C GLY A 66 21.30 -10.65 -3.27
N ASP A 67 22.50 -10.11 -3.06
CA ASP A 67 23.56 -10.75 -2.26
C ASP A 67 23.63 -10.12 -0.86
N TRP A 68 22.56 -10.30 -0.10
CA TRP A 68 22.40 -9.73 1.24
C TRP A 68 22.34 -10.79 2.36
N GLU A 69 22.23 -12.07 2.02
CA GLU A 69 22.18 -13.14 3.02
C GLU A 69 23.45 -13.15 3.87
N GLY A 70 23.30 -13.33 5.18
CA GLY A 70 24.43 -13.21 6.12
C GLY A 70 24.84 -11.77 6.47
N THR A 71 24.23 -10.74 5.86
CA THR A 71 24.50 -9.34 6.21
C THR A 71 23.86 -8.98 7.54
N GLU A 72 24.63 -8.42 8.47
CA GLU A 72 24.10 -7.89 9.72
C GLU A 72 23.71 -6.41 9.58
N PHE A 73 22.41 -6.16 9.43
CA PHE A 73 21.88 -4.79 9.46
C PHE A 73 21.75 -4.26 10.89
N PRO A 74 22.11 -2.99 11.16
CA PRO A 74 22.00 -2.41 12.49
C PRO A 74 20.53 -2.21 12.89
N THR A 75 20.19 -2.61 14.12
CA THR A 75 18.83 -2.42 14.65
C THR A 75 18.68 -1.01 15.23
N GLY A 76 17.59 -0.33 14.89
CA GLY A 76 17.25 0.99 15.43
C GLY A 76 18.06 2.17 14.90
N ASN A 77 18.95 1.95 13.94
CA ASN A 77 19.77 2.99 13.32
C ASN A 77 19.52 3.09 11.82
N HIS A 78 19.69 4.28 11.25
CA HIS A 78 19.68 4.47 9.80
C HIS A 78 20.96 3.91 9.19
N ASP A 79 20.84 3.24 8.05
CA ASP A 79 21.95 2.56 7.39
C ASP A 79 21.73 2.46 5.88
N ALA A 80 22.79 2.69 5.12
CA ALA A 80 22.73 2.68 3.66
C ALA A 80 22.48 1.27 3.11
N GLY A 81 23.12 0.24 3.68
CA GLY A 81 22.92 -1.15 3.26
C GLY A 81 21.49 -1.62 3.49
N SER A 82 20.95 -1.35 4.68
CA SER A 82 19.54 -1.58 5.04
C SER A 82 18.59 -0.88 4.07
N GLY A 83 18.95 0.34 3.66
CA GLY A 83 18.24 1.12 2.66
C GLY A 83 18.20 0.45 1.29
N SER A 84 19.37 0.11 0.74
CA SER A 84 19.50 -0.55 -0.55
C SER A 84 18.82 -1.92 -0.58
N ALA A 85 18.99 -2.72 0.47
CA ALA A 85 18.39 -4.04 0.58
C ALA A 85 16.86 -3.99 0.64
N SER A 86 16.30 -3.17 1.55
CA SER A 86 14.85 -3.06 1.69
C SER A 86 14.16 -2.45 0.47
N HIS A 87 14.81 -1.49 -0.22
CA HIS A 87 14.31 -0.94 -1.47
C HIS A 87 14.26 -2.03 -2.57
N LEU A 88 15.34 -2.79 -2.74
CA LEU A 88 15.39 -3.93 -3.67
C LEU A 88 14.31 -4.97 -3.37
N TRP A 89 14.07 -5.31 -2.10
CA TRP A 89 13.05 -6.29 -1.73
C TRP A 89 11.63 -5.83 -2.05
N VAL A 90 11.34 -4.54 -1.84
CA VAL A 90 10.06 -3.95 -2.26
C VAL A 90 9.91 -3.99 -3.78
N GLU A 91 10.95 -3.61 -4.54
CA GLU A 91 10.92 -3.69 -6.01
C GLU A 91 10.73 -5.12 -6.50
N SER A 92 11.43 -6.07 -5.89
CA SER A 92 11.37 -7.49 -6.26
C SER A 92 9.96 -8.04 -6.01
N ALA A 93 9.39 -7.79 -4.83
CA ALA A 93 8.03 -8.23 -4.50
C ALA A 93 6.97 -7.59 -5.41
N ALA A 94 7.12 -6.30 -5.75
CA ALA A 94 6.23 -5.62 -6.69
C ALA A 94 6.34 -6.22 -8.10
N THR A 95 7.55 -6.55 -8.54
CA THR A 95 7.80 -7.19 -9.84
C THR A 95 7.16 -8.57 -9.89
N MET A 96 7.31 -9.38 -8.84
CA MET A 96 6.64 -10.69 -8.71
C MET A 96 5.10 -10.56 -8.81
N CYS A 97 4.50 -9.50 -8.24
CA CYS A 97 3.06 -9.24 -8.40
C CYS A 97 2.69 -8.89 -9.84
N ILE A 98 3.46 -7.99 -10.49
CA ILE A 98 3.20 -7.54 -11.87
C ILE A 98 3.33 -8.70 -12.86
N GLU A 99 4.30 -9.59 -12.63
CA GLU A 99 4.52 -10.79 -13.44
C GLU A 99 3.53 -11.93 -13.11
N GLY A 100 2.66 -11.75 -12.12
CA GLY A 100 1.65 -12.75 -11.73
C GLY A 100 2.21 -13.97 -10.99
N GLN A 101 3.44 -13.89 -10.46
CA GLN A 101 4.03 -14.95 -9.64
C GLN A 101 3.34 -15.07 -8.27
N VAL A 102 2.81 -13.95 -7.77
CA VAL A 102 2.00 -13.86 -6.55
C VAL A 102 0.77 -13.00 -6.78
N ALA A 103 -0.32 -13.27 -6.04
CA ALA A 103 -1.60 -12.57 -6.22
C ALA A 103 -1.63 -11.15 -5.64
N GLY A 104 -0.67 -10.80 -4.79
CA GLY A 104 -0.58 -9.49 -4.14
C GLY A 104 0.56 -9.45 -3.13
N MET A 105 0.76 -8.28 -2.52
CA MET A 105 1.81 -8.07 -1.53
C MET A 105 1.32 -7.23 -0.35
N VAL A 106 1.95 -7.47 0.81
CA VAL A 106 1.80 -6.66 2.02
C VAL A 106 3.19 -6.17 2.42
N THR A 107 3.34 -4.86 2.62
CA THR A 107 4.65 -4.26 2.91
C THR A 107 4.86 -4.06 4.41
N ALA A 108 6.03 -4.45 4.90
CA ALA A 108 6.52 -3.98 6.20
C ALA A 108 6.92 -2.48 6.13
N PRO A 109 7.03 -1.78 7.27
CA PRO A 109 7.48 -0.39 7.30
C PRO A 109 8.92 -0.25 6.78
N VAL A 110 9.17 0.83 6.01
CA VAL A 110 10.49 1.20 5.49
C VAL A 110 10.89 2.60 5.98
N ASN A 111 12.18 2.94 5.90
CA ASN A 111 12.70 4.24 6.31
C ASN A 111 13.23 5.01 5.09
N LYS A 112 12.62 6.17 4.81
CA LYS A 112 12.93 7.01 3.65
C LYS A 112 14.37 7.55 3.66
N GLU A 113 14.88 7.89 4.84
CA GLU A 113 16.25 8.39 4.99
C GLU A 113 17.28 7.30 4.67
N SER A 114 17.05 6.08 5.15
CA SER A 114 17.89 4.92 4.82
C SER A 114 17.84 4.60 3.33
N TRP A 115 16.66 4.64 2.70
CA TRP A 115 16.53 4.51 1.24
C TRP A 115 17.35 5.56 0.48
N TYR A 116 17.28 6.82 0.89
CA TYR A 116 18.08 7.90 0.31
C TYR A 116 19.59 7.66 0.51
N MET A 117 20.02 7.28 1.71
CA MET A 117 21.42 6.91 1.99
C MET A 117 21.90 5.74 1.12
N GLY A 118 21.03 4.77 0.86
CA GLY A 118 21.26 3.64 -0.04
C GLY A 118 21.19 3.98 -1.54
N GLY A 119 21.02 5.26 -1.89
CA GLY A 119 21.02 5.77 -3.26
C GLY A 119 19.68 5.72 -3.99
N SER A 120 18.59 5.35 -3.31
CA SER A 120 17.26 5.33 -3.93
C SER A 120 16.73 6.74 -4.18
N LYS A 121 16.03 6.90 -5.30
CA LYS A 121 15.30 8.13 -5.65
C LYS A 121 13.82 8.05 -5.27
N ASP A 122 13.32 6.86 -4.95
CA ASP A 122 11.93 6.69 -4.55
C ASP A 122 11.74 7.19 -3.12
N THR A 123 10.70 7.99 -2.90
CA THR A 123 10.40 8.57 -1.59
C THR A 123 9.49 7.68 -0.73
N GLY A 124 9.16 6.49 -1.20
CA GLY A 124 8.31 5.53 -0.51
C GLY A 124 7.77 4.42 -1.42
N HIS A 125 6.92 3.57 -0.85
CA HIS A 125 6.30 2.44 -1.55
C HIS A 125 5.48 2.87 -2.78
N MET A 126 4.70 3.94 -2.65
CA MET A 126 3.80 4.38 -3.71
C MET A 126 4.57 4.81 -4.97
N GLU A 127 5.72 5.44 -4.79
CA GLU A 127 6.60 5.87 -5.86
C GLU A 127 7.21 4.68 -6.60
N VAL A 128 7.67 3.67 -5.86
CA VAL A 128 8.13 2.39 -6.43
C VAL A 128 7.01 1.74 -7.25
N PHE A 129 5.82 1.57 -6.66
CA PHE A 129 4.72 0.88 -7.33
C PHE A 129 4.21 1.63 -8.55
N LYS A 130 4.11 2.96 -8.48
CA LYS A 130 3.72 3.79 -9.63
C LYS A 130 4.72 3.63 -10.77
N ARG A 131 6.02 3.72 -10.47
CA ARG A 131 7.09 3.57 -11.47
C ARG A 131 7.09 2.19 -12.12
N LEU A 132 6.99 1.13 -11.32
CA LEU A 132 7.05 -0.25 -11.84
C LEU A 132 5.78 -0.68 -12.57
N SER A 133 4.60 -0.28 -12.08
CA SER A 133 3.32 -0.63 -12.72
C SER A 133 3.04 0.21 -13.98
N GLY A 134 3.74 1.33 -14.17
CA GLY A 134 3.43 2.29 -15.25
C GLY A 134 2.08 2.99 -15.07
N SER A 135 1.50 2.97 -13.86
CA SER A 135 0.20 3.58 -13.59
C SER A 135 0.28 5.11 -13.63
N ASP A 136 -0.62 5.74 -14.38
CA ASP A 136 -0.70 7.22 -14.44
C ASP A 136 -1.15 7.84 -13.11
N TYR A 137 -2.05 7.14 -12.42
CA TYR A 137 -2.67 7.57 -11.17
C TYR A 137 -2.67 6.45 -10.13
N VAL A 138 -2.39 6.84 -8.88
CA VAL A 138 -2.43 5.95 -7.71
C VAL A 138 -3.20 6.66 -6.59
N ALA A 139 -4.03 5.90 -5.87
CA ALA A 139 -4.82 6.43 -4.77
C ALA A 139 -4.56 5.66 -3.49
N THR A 140 -4.68 6.35 -2.35
CA THR A 140 -4.60 5.73 -1.03
C THR A 140 -5.98 5.58 -0.44
N MET A 141 -6.33 4.34 -0.08
CA MET A 141 -7.52 4.02 0.68
C MET A 141 -7.14 3.48 2.06
N LEU A 142 -7.68 4.09 3.10
CA LEU A 142 -7.62 3.55 4.46
C LEU A 142 -8.86 2.71 4.72
N VAL A 143 -8.65 1.49 5.23
CA VAL A 143 -9.72 0.55 5.55
C VAL A 143 -9.64 0.18 7.02
N SER A 144 -10.75 0.35 7.75
CA SER A 144 -10.86 -0.03 9.16
C SER A 144 -12.27 -0.55 9.45
N GLY A 145 -12.39 -1.85 9.71
CA GLY A 145 -13.67 -2.51 9.87
C GLY A 145 -14.62 -2.22 8.69
N PRO A 146 -15.80 -1.64 8.93
CA PRO A 146 -16.74 -1.30 7.86
C PRO A 146 -16.36 -0.03 7.07
N MET A 147 -15.42 0.78 7.57
CA MET A 147 -15.08 2.07 6.99
C MET A 147 -14.01 1.94 5.90
N ARG A 148 -14.26 2.55 4.74
CA ARG A 148 -13.31 2.70 3.63
C ARG A 148 -13.25 4.18 3.27
N CYS A 149 -12.09 4.78 3.40
CA CYS A 149 -11.87 6.20 3.11
C CYS A 149 -10.75 6.36 2.09
N MET A 150 -11.12 6.76 0.87
CA MET A 150 -10.18 7.10 -0.19
C MET A 150 -9.83 8.58 -0.07
N HIS A 151 -8.54 8.89 -0.11
CA HIS A 151 -8.07 10.27 -0.01
C HIS A 151 -7.81 10.83 -1.41
N LEU A 152 -8.54 11.89 -1.78
CA LEU A 152 -8.35 12.59 -3.06
C LEU A 152 -6.92 13.13 -3.18
N SER A 153 -6.41 13.71 -2.09
CA SER A 153 -5.02 14.13 -1.94
C SER A 153 -4.41 13.54 -0.66
N THR A 154 -3.11 13.23 -0.69
CA THR A 154 -2.37 12.73 0.49
C THR A 154 -1.38 13.78 1.01
N HIS A 155 -0.08 13.57 0.85
CA HIS A 155 0.98 14.40 1.44
C HIS A 155 1.24 15.68 0.65
N LYS A 156 0.23 16.57 0.56
CA LYS A 156 0.33 17.91 -0.06
C LYS A 156 0.23 19.01 1.02
N PRO A 157 0.89 20.17 0.83
CA PRO A 157 0.56 21.38 1.59
C PRO A 157 -0.94 21.69 1.46
N LEU A 158 -1.57 22.15 2.54
CA LEU A 158 -3.03 22.32 2.59
C LEU A 158 -3.58 23.19 1.46
N ALA A 159 -2.94 24.32 1.14
CA ALA A 159 -3.36 25.17 0.01
C ALA A 159 -3.33 24.43 -1.33
N GLN A 160 -2.31 23.60 -1.57
CA GLN A 160 -2.23 22.78 -2.79
C GLN A 160 -3.23 21.62 -2.76
N ALA A 161 -3.61 21.12 -1.59
CA ALA A 161 -4.65 20.12 -1.46
C ALA A 161 -6.02 20.70 -1.85
N VAL A 162 -6.31 21.95 -1.44
CA VAL A 162 -7.50 22.71 -1.84
C VAL A 162 -7.53 22.90 -3.36
N GLU A 163 -6.44 23.41 -3.96
CA GLU A 163 -6.33 23.57 -5.42
C GLU A 163 -6.44 22.24 -6.21
N TYR A 164 -6.14 21.11 -5.55
CA TYR A 164 -6.22 19.80 -6.18
C TYR A 164 -7.67 19.28 -6.29
N VAL A 165 -8.62 19.91 -5.59
CA VAL A 165 -10.04 19.56 -5.67
C VAL A 165 -10.64 20.12 -6.95
N THR A 166 -10.46 19.38 -8.04
CA THR A 166 -11.05 19.69 -9.34
C THR A 166 -11.98 18.56 -9.78
N THR A 167 -12.93 18.90 -10.64
CA THR A 167 -13.88 17.97 -11.25
C THR A 167 -13.16 16.77 -11.87
N GLU A 168 -12.08 17.03 -12.60
CA GLU A 168 -11.27 16.00 -13.27
C GLU A 168 -10.61 15.04 -12.28
N ASN A 169 -10.00 15.58 -11.21
CA ASN A 169 -9.35 14.76 -10.19
C ASN A 169 -10.37 13.92 -9.41
N ILE A 170 -11.53 14.50 -9.07
CA ILE A 170 -12.63 13.79 -8.40
C ILE A 170 -13.17 12.67 -9.30
N MET A 171 -13.37 12.93 -10.59
CA MET A 171 -13.84 11.91 -11.53
C MET A 171 -12.83 10.76 -11.69
N THR A 172 -11.53 11.07 -11.75
CA THR A 172 -10.46 10.06 -11.77
C THR A 172 -10.51 9.20 -10.52
N ALA A 173 -10.66 9.82 -9.35
CA ALA A 173 -10.81 9.16 -8.05
C ALA A 173 -12.05 8.25 -7.98
N LEU A 174 -13.21 8.75 -8.44
CA LEU A 174 -14.48 8.03 -8.44
C LEU A 174 -14.44 6.81 -9.35
N ARG A 175 -13.94 6.96 -10.58
CA ARG A 175 -13.80 5.85 -11.55
C ARG A 175 -12.88 4.76 -11.01
N LEU A 176 -11.73 5.13 -10.44
CA LEU A 176 -10.80 4.17 -9.85
C LEU A 176 -11.45 3.42 -8.67
N THR A 177 -12.14 4.15 -7.79
CA THR A 177 -12.82 3.55 -6.63
C THR A 177 -13.95 2.61 -7.06
N GLN A 178 -14.78 3.04 -8.00
CA GLN A 178 -15.86 2.21 -8.57
C GLN A 178 -15.32 0.92 -9.20
N LYS A 179 -14.26 1.03 -10.01
CA LYS A 179 -13.61 -0.12 -10.65
C LYS A 179 -13.18 -1.15 -9.60
N HIS A 180 -12.39 -0.73 -8.61
CA HIS A 180 -11.87 -1.67 -7.61
C HIS A 180 -12.95 -2.21 -6.66
N PHE A 181 -13.96 -1.41 -6.32
CA PHE A 181 -15.08 -1.95 -5.52
C PHE A 181 -15.86 -3.02 -6.29
N ASN A 182 -16.07 -2.85 -7.60
CA ASN A 182 -16.67 -3.92 -8.41
C ASN A 182 -15.79 -5.18 -8.42
N GLU A 183 -14.47 -5.03 -8.61
CA GLU A 183 -13.52 -6.15 -8.56
C GLU A 183 -13.48 -6.83 -7.19
N TRP A 184 -13.73 -6.09 -6.11
CA TRP A 184 -13.83 -6.61 -4.74
C TRP A 184 -15.21 -7.24 -4.43
N GLY A 185 -16.12 -7.30 -5.40
CA GLY A 185 -17.43 -7.93 -5.27
C GLY A 185 -18.54 -7.02 -4.73
N PHE A 186 -18.37 -5.70 -4.77
CA PHE A 186 -19.48 -4.77 -4.53
C PHE A 186 -20.23 -4.51 -5.84
N ASP A 187 -21.34 -5.21 -6.09
CA ASP A 187 -22.09 -5.09 -7.36
C ASP A 187 -22.62 -3.67 -7.64
N ARG A 188 -22.96 -2.93 -6.57
CA ARG A 188 -23.54 -1.58 -6.65
C ARG A 188 -22.95 -0.71 -5.54
N PRO A 189 -21.65 -0.37 -5.62
CA PRO A 189 -21.00 0.38 -4.57
C PRO A 189 -21.62 1.77 -4.45
N ARG A 190 -21.75 2.27 -3.23
CA ARG A 190 -22.19 3.63 -2.94
C ARG A 190 -20.98 4.43 -2.54
N ILE A 191 -20.69 5.52 -3.24
CA ILE A 191 -19.50 6.34 -3.01
C ILE A 191 -19.94 7.73 -2.59
N ALA A 192 -19.68 8.09 -1.33
CA ALA A 192 -19.89 9.44 -0.84
C ALA A 192 -18.62 10.28 -1.04
N VAL A 193 -18.76 11.48 -1.59
CA VAL A 193 -17.67 12.46 -1.72
C VAL A 193 -17.87 13.53 -0.65
N ALA A 194 -16.87 13.72 0.19
CA ALA A 194 -16.92 14.74 1.24
C ALA A 194 -16.81 16.15 0.64
N ALA A 195 -17.48 17.11 1.27
CA ALA A 195 -17.24 18.53 1.03
C ALA A 195 -15.79 18.92 1.38
N LEU A 196 -15.29 19.95 0.71
CA LEU A 196 -14.02 20.60 1.00
C LEU A 196 -14.20 21.65 2.10
N ASN A 197 -15.21 22.50 1.96
CA ASN A 197 -15.48 23.61 2.87
C ASN A 197 -16.38 23.16 4.02
N PRO A 198 -16.28 23.82 5.19
CA PRO A 198 -17.24 23.66 6.27
C PRO A 198 -18.68 23.81 5.77
N HIS A 199 -19.56 22.89 6.19
CA HIS A 199 -20.97 22.88 5.81
C HIS A 199 -21.23 22.88 4.29
N ALA A 200 -20.30 22.35 3.50
CA ALA A 200 -20.41 22.32 2.04
C ALA A 200 -20.63 23.73 1.44
N SER A 201 -19.74 24.67 1.81
CA SER A 201 -19.80 26.10 1.46
C SER A 201 -20.97 26.90 2.02
N ASP A 202 -21.91 26.29 2.76
CA ASP A 202 -23.12 26.96 3.28
C ASP A 202 -23.85 27.77 2.19
N ASN A 203 -24.10 27.11 1.04
CA ASN A 203 -24.66 27.71 -0.19
C ASN A 203 -23.81 28.83 -0.81
N GLY A 204 -22.48 28.74 -0.70
CA GLY A 204 -21.55 29.69 -1.30
C GLY A 204 -21.14 30.85 -0.39
N LEU A 205 -21.53 30.81 0.89
CA LEU A 205 -21.08 31.78 1.90
C LEU A 205 -19.61 31.55 2.29
N ILE A 206 -19.12 30.30 2.17
CA ILE A 206 -17.77 29.90 2.61
C ILE A 206 -17.09 29.09 1.50
N GLY A 207 -16.67 29.78 0.44
CA GLY A 207 -16.06 29.14 -0.73
C GLY A 207 -17.08 28.81 -1.81
N SER A 208 -16.61 28.24 -2.91
CA SER A 208 -17.45 27.88 -4.07
C SER A 208 -17.09 26.54 -4.69
N GLU A 209 -16.04 25.87 -4.19
CA GLU A 209 -15.49 24.63 -4.72
C GLU A 209 -16.53 23.49 -4.77
N GLU A 210 -17.49 23.47 -3.84
CA GLU A 210 -18.63 22.55 -3.89
C GLU A 210 -19.48 22.73 -5.15
N ALA A 211 -19.79 23.98 -5.52
CA ALA A 211 -20.62 24.29 -6.68
C ALA A 211 -19.82 24.23 -7.99
N ASP A 212 -18.56 24.68 -7.94
CA ASP A 212 -17.71 24.84 -9.12
C ASP A 212 -17.04 23.53 -9.55
N GLU A 213 -16.74 22.62 -8.61
CA GLU A 213 -15.93 21.43 -8.87
C GLU A 213 -16.58 20.12 -8.39
N ILE A 214 -17.07 20.07 -7.14
CA ILE A 214 -17.57 18.80 -6.57
C ILE A 214 -18.93 18.41 -7.14
N ALA A 215 -19.91 19.32 -7.14
CA ALA A 215 -21.26 19.05 -7.66
C ALA A 215 -21.24 18.68 -9.16
N PRO A 216 -20.46 19.35 -10.04
CA PRO A 216 -20.28 18.92 -11.42
C PRO A 216 -19.71 17.50 -11.54
N ALA A 217 -18.70 17.14 -10.72
CA ALA A 217 -18.16 15.79 -10.71
C ALA A 217 -19.22 14.74 -10.30
N ILE A 218 -20.07 15.05 -9.33
CA ILE A 218 -21.14 14.14 -8.90
C ILE A 218 -22.21 13.99 -9.98
N ALA A 219 -22.58 15.06 -10.67
CA ALA A 219 -23.50 14.99 -11.81
C ALA A 219 -22.92 14.11 -12.92
N GLN A 220 -21.66 14.34 -13.29
CA GLN A 220 -20.96 13.55 -14.31
C GLN A 220 -20.83 12.07 -13.90
N ALA A 221 -20.49 11.80 -12.64
CA ALA A 221 -20.40 10.43 -12.12
C ALA A 221 -21.73 9.68 -12.26
N LYS A 222 -22.86 10.34 -11.95
CA LYS A 222 -24.19 9.76 -12.11
C LYS A 222 -24.52 9.48 -13.57
N ASP A 223 -24.16 10.38 -14.48
CA ASP A 223 -24.32 10.18 -15.93
C ASP A 223 -23.50 8.99 -16.44
N GLU A 224 -22.35 8.70 -15.81
CA GLU A 224 -21.51 7.52 -16.07
C GLU A 224 -21.99 6.25 -15.34
N GLY A 225 -23.12 6.31 -14.61
CA GLY A 225 -23.67 5.19 -13.86
C GLY A 225 -22.96 4.88 -12.54
N ILE A 226 -22.05 5.74 -12.10
CA ILE A 226 -21.41 5.66 -10.78
C ILE A 226 -22.43 6.14 -9.74
N ASN A 227 -22.71 5.31 -8.74
CA ASN A 227 -23.63 5.66 -7.66
C ASN A 227 -22.93 6.55 -6.61
N ALA A 228 -22.60 7.76 -7.05
CA ALA A 228 -21.94 8.78 -6.27
C ALA A 228 -22.93 9.79 -5.68
N THR A 229 -22.68 10.21 -4.44
CA THR A 229 -23.43 11.25 -3.74
C THR A 229 -22.48 12.27 -3.11
N GLY A 230 -22.80 13.55 -3.20
CA GLY A 230 -22.04 14.65 -2.60
C GLY A 230 -22.26 15.97 -3.36
N PRO A 231 -21.49 17.04 -3.03
CA PRO A 231 -20.79 17.14 -1.74
C PRO A 231 -21.76 16.98 -0.57
#